data_AF-A0A3D2FKP8-F1
#
_entry.id   AF-A0A3D2FKP8-F1
#
_cell.length_a   1.000
_cell.length_b   1.000
_cell.length_c   1.000
_cell.angle_alpha   90.00
_cell.angle_beta   90.00
_cell.angle_gamma   90.00
#
_symmetry.space_group_name_H-M   'P 1'
#
loop_
_entity.id
_entity.type
_entity.pdbx_description
1 polymer ?
#
loop_
_entity_poly.entity_id
_entity_poly.type
_entity_poly.pdbx_seq_one_letter_code
_entity_poly.pdbx_strand_id
1 'polypeptide(L)'
;MAKEKNTQGRTRQEVIQQTLNMADLEAVSLGEIVSDGQMFDLEGNELVAYVRSAMLALLEGGARIVGQSTDRGGEWTVQQEFDLPNDEAVAKALQLWETEGRAAAFLVWFYRGPVN
;
A
#
# COMPACT_ATOMS: atom_id res chain seq x y z
N MET A 1 7.82 21.78 5.67
CA MET A 1 7.12 21.90 4.39
C MET A 1 7.36 20.61 3.65
N ALA A 2 6.31 19.98 3.11
CA ALA A 2 6.46 18.76 2.34
C ALA A 2 7.34 18.98 1.10
N LYS A 3 8.21 18.02 0.81
CA LYS A 3 9.09 18.08 -0.38
C LYS A 3 8.29 17.75 -1.64
N GLU A 4 8.67 18.39 -2.75
CA GLU A 4 8.21 18.05 -4.09
C GLU A 4 8.89 16.77 -4.60
N LYS A 5 10.17 16.61 -4.25
CA LYS A 5 11.00 15.45 -4.58
C LYS A 5 11.55 14.80 -3.31
N ASN A 6 11.59 13.48 -3.26
CA ASN A 6 12.18 12.73 -2.16
C ASN A 6 13.73 12.83 -2.18
N THR A 7 14.38 12.18 -1.21
CA THR A 7 15.86 12.13 -1.10
C THR A 7 16.57 11.51 -2.31
N GLN A 8 15.83 10.81 -3.18
CA GLN A 8 16.33 10.21 -4.42
C GLN A 8 16.05 11.10 -5.66
N GLY A 9 15.49 12.29 -5.47
CA GLY A 9 15.15 13.22 -6.56
C GLY A 9 13.88 12.87 -7.34
N ARG A 10 13.06 11.94 -6.83
CA ARG A 10 11.81 11.48 -7.46
C ARG A 10 10.61 12.24 -6.91
N THR A 11 9.67 12.56 -7.77
CA THR A 11 8.35 13.10 -7.44
C THR A 11 7.45 12.03 -6.83
N ARG A 12 6.37 12.44 -6.17
CA ARG A 12 5.38 11.53 -5.58
C ARG A 12 4.75 10.61 -6.63
N GLN A 13 4.46 11.15 -7.82
CA GLN A 13 3.89 10.37 -8.91
C GLN A 13 4.87 9.31 -9.45
N GLU A 14 6.16 9.64 -9.56
CA GLU A 14 7.18 8.67 -9.97
C GLU A 14 7.33 7.53 -8.95
N VAL A 15 7.23 7.83 -7.66
CA VAL A 15 7.28 6.80 -6.61
C VAL A 15 6.04 5.91 -6.68
N ILE A 16 4.84 6.47 -6.79
CA ILE A 16 3.60 5.67 -6.96
C ILE A 16 3.70 4.78 -8.21
N GLN A 17 4.20 5.30 -9.33
CA GLN A 17 4.39 4.49 -10.53
C GLN A 17 5.41 3.36 -10.32
N GLN A 18 6.47 3.60 -9.56
CA GLN A 18 7.41 2.56 -9.18
C GLN A 18 6.74 1.49 -8.30
N THR A 19 5.92 1.90 -7.33
CA THR A 19 5.15 0.99 -6.47
C THR A 19 4.22 0.10 -7.30
N LEU A 20 3.55 0.66 -8.32
CA LEU A 20 2.71 -0.10 -9.25
C LEU A 20 3.52 -1.15 -10.02
N ASN A 21 4.70 -0.77 -10.51
CA ASN A 21 5.58 -1.69 -11.23
C ASN A 21 6.14 -2.78 -10.31
N MET A 22 6.41 -2.46 -9.04
CA MET A 22 6.82 -3.45 -8.04
C MET A 22 5.71 -4.47 -7.76
N ALA A 23 4.45 -4.03 -7.72
CA ALA A 23 3.31 -4.90 -7.49
C ALA A 23 3.11 -5.98 -8.59
N ASP A 24 3.70 -5.77 -9.77
CA ASP A 24 3.75 -6.77 -10.87
C ASP A 24 4.82 -7.84 -10.64
N LEU A 25 5.82 -7.57 -9.80
CA LEU A 25 6.94 -8.47 -9.51
C LEU A 25 6.77 -9.19 -8.18
N GLU A 26 6.32 -8.46 -7.15
CA GLU A 26 6.20 -8.93 -5.78
C GLU A 26 5.05 -8.21 -5.05
N ALA A 27 4.71 -8.65 -3.84
CA ALA A 27 3.72 -7.94 -3.05
C ALA A 27 4.34 -6.70 -2.39
N VAL A 28 3.58 -5.61 -2.38
CA VAL A 28 3.97 -4.35 -1.75
C VAL A 28 3.27 -4.23 -0.40
N SER A 29 4.02 -3.98 0.65
CA SER A 29 3.45 -3.75 1.98
C SER A 29 2.92 -2.32 2.15
N LEU A 30 1.88 -2.15 2.98
CA LEU A 30 1.46 -0.82 3.42
C LEU A 30 2.61 -0.07 4.13
N GLY A 31 3.50 -0.79 4.82
CA GLY A 31 4.68 -0.21 5.46
C GLY A 31 5.62 0.49 4.49
N GLU A 32 5.87 -0.11 3.31
CA GLU A 32 6.69 0.51 2.27
C GLU A 32 6.03 1.78 1.72
N ILE A 33 4.72 1.75 1.46
CA ILE A 33 3.96 2.91 0.99
C ILE A 33 4.04 4.06 2.01
N VAL A 34 3.88 3.76 3.31
CA VAL A 34 4.02 4.76 4.37
C VAL A 34 5.44 5.32 4.42
N SER A 35 6.46 4.45 4.33
CA SER A 35 7.85 4.87 4.34
C SER A 35 8.19 5.77 3.15
N ASP A 36 7.63 5.49 1.98
CA ASP A 36 7.81 6.30 0.78
C ASP A 36 7.25 7.71 0.98
N GLY A 37 6.06 7.83 1.56
CA GLY A 37 5.46 9.12 1.90
C GLY A 37 6.33 9.93 2.87
N GLN A 38 6.92 9.25 3.86
CA GLN A 38 7.84 9.88 4.82
C GLN A 38 9.13 10.39 4.17
N MET A 39 9.59 9.83 3.05
CA MET A 39 10.75 10.37 2.32
C MET A 39 10.51 11.77 1.71
N PHE A 40 9.24 12.18 1.62
CA PHE A 40 8.83 13.53 1.22
C PHE A 40 8.56 14.47 2.41
N ASP A 41 8.93 14.08 3.64
CA ASP A 41 8.59 14.76 4.88
C ASP A 41 7.07 14.95 5.06
N LEU A 42 6.26 13.99 4.57
CA LEU A 42 4.81 14.00 4.79
C LEU A 42 4.47 13.47 6.18
N GLU A 43 3.58 14.17 6.85
CA GLU A 43 3.06 13.82 8.17
C GLU A 43 1.55 14.07 8.25
N GLY A 44 0.90 13.48 9.26
CA GLY A 44 -0.54 13.67 9.51
C GLY A 44 -1.41 13.46 8.27
N ASN A 45 -2.30 14.42 7.99
CA ASN A 45 -3.26 14.34 6.90
C ASN A 45 -2.61 14.28 5.50
N GLU A 46 -1.42 14.88 5.32
CA GLU A 46 -0.73 14.83 4.03
C GLU A 46 -0.16 13.44 3.76
N LEU A 47 0.34 12.76 4.80
CA LEU A 47 0.79 11.38 4.70
C LEU A 47 -0.40 10.45 4.43
N VAL A 48 -1.51 10.62 5.14
CA VAL A 48 -2.73 9.82 4.91
C VAL A 48 -3.24 9.98 3.47
N ALA A 49 -3.25 11.21 2.93
CA ALA A 49 -3.67 11.47 1.55
C ALA A 49 -2.74 10.81 0.51
N TYR A 50 -1.42 10.83 0.75
CA TYR A 50 -0.45 10.13 -0.10
C TYR A 50 -0.67 8.62 -0.07
N VAL A 51 -0.76 8.03 1.13
CA VAL A 51 -0.97 6.59 1.34
C VAL A 51 -2.27 6.13 0.68
N ARG A 52 -3.37 6.87 0.89
CA ARG A 52 -4.65 6.65 0.21
C ARG A 52 -4.49 6.61 -1.31
N SER A 53 -3.79 7.59 -1.89
CA SER A 53 -3.63 7.70 -3.35
C SER A 53 -2.82 6.53 -3.92
N ALA A 54 -1.76 6.12 -3.23
CA ALA A 54 -0.95 4.98 -3.63
C ALA A 54 -1.74 3.66 -3.58
N MET A 55 -2.51 3.43 -2.53
CA MET A 55 -3.34 2.22 -2.40
C MET A 55 -4.46 2.18 -3.45
N LEU A 56 -5.14 3.31 -3.70
CA LEU A 56 -6.14 3.39 -4.77
C LEU A 56 -5.52 3.06 -6.13
N ALA A 57 -4.37 3.65 -6.45
CA ALA A 57 -3.67 3.37 -7.70
C ALA A 57 -3.34 1.87 -7.84
N LEU A 58 -2.91 1.21 -6.75
CA LEU A 58 -2.64 -0.23 -6.76
C LEU A 58 -3.90 -1.05 -7.07
N LEU A 59 -5.02 -0.77 -6.38
CA LEU A 59 -6.28 -1.48 -6.58
C LEU A 59 -6.90 -1.22 -7.96
N GLU A 60 -6.85 0.02 -8.45
CA GLU A 60 -7.27 0.38 -9.81
C GLU A 60 -6.38 -0.25 -10.87
N GLY A 61 -5.10 -0.45 -10.57
CA GLY A 61 -4.17 -1.25 -11.37
C GLY A 61 -4.48 -2.75 -11.36
N GLY A 62 -5.43 -3.22 -10.55
CA GLY A 62 -5.83 -4.62 -10.44
C GLY A 62 -5.07 -5.40 -9.36
N ALA A 63 -4.37 -4.72 -8.45
CA ALA A 63 -3.85 -5.38 -7.24
C ALA A 63 -5.00 -5.79 -6.32
N ARG A 64 -4.75 -6.80 -5.51
CA ARG A 64 -5.64 -7.25 -4.43
C ARG A 64 -4.96 -7.08 -3.09
N ILE A 65 -5.74 -6.81 -2.05
CA ILE A 65 -5.24 -6.88 -0.68
C ILE A 65 -5.09 -8.35 -0.28
N VAL A 66 -3.88 -8.71 0.13
CA VAL A 66 -3.50 -10.08 0.45
C VAL A 66 -2.83 -10.16 1.83
N GLY A 67 -2.91 -11.34 2.43
CA GLY A 67 -2.15 -11.72 3.61
C GLY A 67 -1.12 -12.78 3.26
N GLN A 68 -0.07 -12.89 4.08
CA GLN A 68 0.89 -13.99 3.96
C GLN A 68 0.21 -15.30 4.35
N SER A 69 0.25 -16.32 3.48
CA SER A 69 -0.29 -17.63 3.79
C SER A 69 0.52 -18.29 4.91
N THR A 70 -0.15 -18.70 5.98
CA THR A 70 0.45 -19.45 7.10
C THR A 70 0.75 -20.90 6.73
N ASP A 71 0.07 -21.42 5.70
CA ASP A 71 0.02 -22.85 5.42
C ASP A 71 0.98 -23.26 4.30
N ARG A 72 1.37 -22.30 3.46
CA ARG A 72 2.23 -22.51 2.29
C ARG A 72 3.19 -21.33 2.20
N GLY A 73 4.32 -21.46 2.88
CA GLY A 73 5.33 -20.40 2.94
C GLY A 73 5.65 -19.86 1.54
N GLY A 74 5.38 -18.57 1.33
CA GLY A 74 5.63 -17.87 0.06
C GLY A 74 4.41 -17.65 -0.82
N GLU A 75 3.22 -18.13 -0.46
CA GLU A 75 1.98 -17.85 -1.20
C GLU A 75 1.18 -16.70 -0.55
N TRP A 76 0.53 -15.89 -1.40
CA TRP A 76 -0.35 -14.80 -0.99
C TRP A 76 -1.80 -15.27 -1.05
N THR A 77 -2.55 -15.02 0.03
CA THR A 77 -3.99 -15.34 0.11
C THR A 77 -4.78 -14.04 0.07
N VAL A 78 -5.85 -14.00 -0.74
CA VAL A 78 -6.76 -12.85 -0.75
C VAL A 78 -7.43 -12.72 0.62
N GLN A 79 -7.36 -11.51 1.20
CA GLN A 79 -8.10 -11.21 2.41
C GLN A 79 -9.54 -10.84 2.03
N GLN A 80 -10.47 -11.79 2.20
CA GLN A 80 -11.88 -11.64 1.81
C GLN A 80 -12.56 -10.45 2.47
N GLU A 81 -12.10 -10.04 3.65
CA GLU A 81 -12.63 -8.87 4.34
C GLU A 81 -12.34 -7.54 3.60
N PHE A 82 -11.48 -7.55 2.58
CA PHE A 82 -11.22 -6.45 1.66
C PHE A 82 -11.80 -6.66 0.26
N ASP A 83 -12.65 -7.68 0.04
CA ASP A 83 -13.43 -7.86 -1.19
C ASP A 83 -14.58 -6.84 -1.23
N LEU A 84 -14.19 -5.57 -1.38
CA LEU A 84 -15.02 -4.38 -1.33
C LEU A 84 -14.69 -3.50 -2.55
N PRO A 85 -15.54 -2.53 -2.91
CA PRO A 85 -15.14 -1.47 -3.82
C PRO A 85 -13.84 -0.80 -3.37
N ASN A 86 -12.98 -0.42 -4.32
CA ASN A 86 -11.62 0.06 -4.02
C ASN A 86 -11.57 1.16 -2.95
N ASP A 87 -12.46 2.15 -3.01
CA ASP A 87 -12.54 3.23 -2.01
C ASP A 87 -12.87 2.71 -0.60
N GLU A 88 -13.74 1.72 -0.50
CA GLU A 88 -14.14 1.09 0.77
C GLU A 88 -13.03 0.21 1.33
N ALA A 89 -12.36 -0.58 0.48
CA ALA A 89 -11.20 -1.38 0.85
C ALA A 89 -10.07 -0.48 1.38
N VAL A 90 -9.81 0.65 0.71
CA VAL A 90 -8.85 1.66 1.13
C VAL A 90 -9.23 2.33 2.44
N ALA A 91 -10.50 2.72 2.60
CA ALA A 91 -10.97 3.30 3.85
C ALA A 91 -10.78 2.34 5.04
N LYS A 92 -11.10 1.05 4.84
CA LYS A 92 -10.90 0.01 5.83
C LYS A 92 -9.43 -0.21 6.17
N ALA A 93 -8.55 -0.26 5.16
CA ALA A 93 -7.11 -0.42 5.35
C ALA A 93 -6.49 0.77 6.11
N LEU A 94 -6.92 1.99 5.77
CA LEU A 94 -6.52 3.20 6.51
C LEU A 94 -6.99 3.17 7.95
N GLN A 95 -8.25 2.78 8.20
CA GLN A 95 -8.78 2.67 9.56
C GLN A 95 -7.99 1.65 10.39
N LEU A 96 -7.63 0.51 9.80
CA LEU A 96 -6.79 -0.50 10.44
C LEU A 96 -5.42 0.09 10.80
N TRP A 97 -4.82 0.83 9.87
CA TRP A 97 -3.54 1.51 10.09
C TRP A 97 -3.58 2.58 11.16
N GLU A 98 -4.62 3.41 11.19
CA GLU A 98 -4.79 4.43 12.23
C GLU A 98 -5.02 3.80 13.61
N THR A 99 -5.66 2.63 13.67
CA THR A 99 -5.97 1.92 14.92
C THR A 99 -4.78 1.13 15.46
N GLU A 100 -4.08 0.41 14.58
CA GLU A 100 -3.02 -0.54 14.97
C GLU A 100 -1.59 -0.01 14.72
N GLY A 101 -1.47 1.14 14.06
CA GLY A 101 -0.19 1.76 13.75
C GLY A 101 0.72 0.86 12.94
N ARG A 102 1.96 0.66 13.41
CA ARG A 102 2.97 -0.17 12.72
C ARG A 102 2.55 -1.64 12.58
N ALA A 103 1.61 -2.15 13.38
CA ALA A 103 1.18 -3.54 13.24
C ALA A 103 0.38 -3.76 11.94
N ALA A 104 -0.50 -2.82 11.56
CA ALA A 104 -1.23 -2.87 10.30
C ALA A 104 -0.32 -2.87 9.05
N ALA A 105 0.87 -2.26 9.15
CA ALA A 105 1.85 -2.23 8.07
C ALA A 105 2.35 -3.63 7.67
N PHE A 106 2.25 -4.62 8.58
CA PHE A 106 2.59 -6.02 8.32
C PHE A 106 1.38 -6.87 7.90
N LEU A 107 0.16 -6.35 8.06
CA LEU A 107 -1.08 -7.08 7.80
C LEU A 107 -1.68 -6.77 6.43
N VAL A 108 -1.39 -5.59 5.88
CA VAL A 108 -1.93 -5.13 4.59
C VAL A 108 -0.84 -5.17 3.53
N TRP A 109 -1.01 -6.06 2.56
CA TRP A 109 -0.14 -6.20 1.39
C TRP A 109 -0.95 -6.11 0.11
N PHE A 110 -0.33 -5.63 -0.97
CA PHE A 110 -0.95 -5.48 -2.28
C PHE A 110 -0.21 -6.34 -3.29
N TYR A 111 -0.92 -7.22 -4.01
CA TYR A 111 -0.31 -8.11 -4.99
C TYR A 111 -1.15 -8.21 -6.26
N ARG A 112 -0.51 -8.15 -7.44
CA ARG A 112 -1.16 -8.29 -8.76
C ARG A 112 -0.98 -9.66 -9.39
N GLY A 113 -0.09 -10.49 -8.84
CA GLY A 113 0.15 -11.84 -9.35
C GLY A 113 -0.97 -12.83 -9.01
N PRO A 114 -0.80 -14.10 -9.39
CA PRO A 114 -1.79 -15.14 -9.10
C PRO A 114 -1.95 -15.32 -7.58
N VAL A 115 -3.18 -15.29 -7.12
CA VAL A 115 -3.57 -15.50 -5.72
C VAL A 115 -4.36 -16.79 -5.59
N ASN A 116 -4.18 -17.49 -4.46
CA ASN A 116 -4.95 -18.69 -4.10
C ASN A 116 -6.24 -18.35 -3.35
#